data_AF-A0A2G9HXE0-F1
#
_entry.id   AF-A0A2G9HXE0-F1
#
_cell.length_a   1.000
_cell.length_b   1.000
_cell.length_c   1.000
_cell.angle_alpha   90.00
_cell.angle_beta   90.00
_cell.angle_gamma   90.00
#
_symmetry.space_group_name_H-M   'P 1'
#
loop_
_entity.id
_entity.type
_entity.pdbx_description
1 polymer ?
#
loop_
_entity_poly.entity_id
_entity_poly.type
_entity_poly.pdbx_seq_one_letter_code
_entity_poly.pdbx_strand_id
1 'polypeptide(L)'
;MSANLVFIPFPIVSHLAAAKPFDHSPQHETTDGHEDHFPEELGVPSYVYFTSSAMSLQLFFHLQTLKDDHNHDFVEFKDSDFETTVPGYINPVPARVWSVAVFEEDIGFSGLIRKFREAKGIMVNTFLEFEHEVIKSLCNDEKIPPVYPIGPILQDGQQHTDQNEKKHEEIINTGCFGENQVKEIVVALEQSRTRFLWSLRKPPPKEKVEFAGECENPGEVLPKGFLERTVGFGKVIGWAPQLAVLAHPAIGGFVSHCGWNSILESVWSGVSIATWPLGAKQQANAFELVKEFNMTVEIKMDIRRIVMWLWVQRQ
;
A
#
# COMPACT_ATOMS: atom_id res chain seq x y z
N MET A 1 -25.68 -0.01 -16.34
CA MET A 1 -25.72 0.13 -14.87
C MET A 1 -24.77 1.25 -14.49
N SER A 2 -25.22 2.25 -13.74
CA SER A 2 -24.33 3.29 -13.21
C SER A 2 -23.49 2.66 -12.10
N ALA A 3 -22.19 2.48 -12.31
CA ALA A 3 -21.29 1.99 -11.28
C ALA A 3 -21.13 3.06 -10.19
N ASN A 4 -21.23 2.69 -8.92
CA ASN A 4 -20.95 3.61 -7.81
C ASN A 4 -19.46 3.53 -7.46
N LEU A 5 -18.80 4.68 -7.38
CA LEU A 5 -17.36 4.79 -7.09
C LEU A 5 -17.13 5.05 -5.60
N VAL A 6 -16.15 4.36 -5.03
CA VAL A 6 -15.72 4.56 -3.64
C VAL A 6 -14.30 5.10 -3.62
N PHE A 7 -14.02 6.07 -2.74
CA PHE A 7 -12.69 6.61 -2.48
C PHE A 7 -12.39 6.44 -1.00
N ILE A 8 -11.49 5.53 -0.62
CA ILE A 8 -11.10 5.31 0.78
C ILE A 8 -9.57 5.31 0.89
N PRO A 9 -8.98 6.33 1.55
CA PRO A 9 -7.58 6.32 1.94
C PRO A 9 -7.39 5.61 3.29
N PHE A 10 -6.37 4.75 3.37
CA PHE A 10 -6.02 3.97 4.56
C PHE A 10 -4.75 4.54 5.23
N PRO A 11 -4.64 4.54 6.58
CA PRO A 11 -3.36 4.75 7.24
C PRO A 11 -2.44 3.56 6.95
N ILE A 12 -1.22 3.78 6.47
CA ILE A 12 -0.24 2.68 6.38
C ILE A 12 0.00 2.18 7.80
N VAL A 13 -0.49 0.99 8.10
CA VAL A 13 -0.02 0.21 9.25
C VAL A 13 1.04 -0.73 8.69
N SER A 14 2.27 -0.23 8.59
CA SER A 14 3.43 -1.09 8.40
C SER A 14 3.69 -1.81 9.71
N HIS A 15 2.96 -2.88 10.01
CA HIS A 15 3.44 -3.78 11.05
C HIS A 15 4.67 -4.51 10.50
N LEU A 16 5.86 -3.93 10.67
CA LEU A 16 7.08 -4.70 10.83
C LEU A 16 6.95 -5.38 12.20
N ALA A 17 6.21 -6.48 12.25
CA ALA A 17 6.31 -7.40 13.37
C ALA A 17 7.69 -8.05 13.28
N ALA A 18 8.71 -7.41 13.86
CA ALA A 18 9.83 -8.16 14.39
C ALA A 18 9.24 -9.15 15.39
N ALA A 19 9.51 -10.44 15.18
CA ALA A 19 8.94 -11.53 15.94
C ALA A 19 9.07 -11.26 17.45
N LYS A 20 7.95 -11.03 18.14
CA LYS A 20 7.90 -11.22 19.59
C LYS A 20 7.67 -12.71 19.84
N PRO A 21 8.49 -13.38 20.67
CA PRO A 21 8.26 -14.77 21.03
C PRO A 21 6.90 -14.89 21.75
N PHE A 22 6.16 -15.95 21.43
CA PHE A 22 5.04 -16.41 22.24
C PHE A 22 5.63 -16.98 23.55
N ASP A 23 5.62 -16.21 24.63
CA ASP A 23 5.99 -16.71 25.95
C ASP A 23 4.73 -17.21 26.67
N HIS A 24 4.68 -18.53 26.93
CA HIS A 24 3.74 -19.12 27.88
C HIS A 24 4.42 -19.22 29.25
N SER A 25 4.61 -18.10 29.93
CA SER A 25 4.95 -18.10 31.35
C SER A 25 4.42 -16.85 32.08
N PRO A 26 4.04 -16.95 33.36
CA PRO A 26 3.36 -15.86 34.06
C PRO A 26 4.32 -14.74 34.41
N GLN A 27 3.84 -13.51 34.25
CA GLN A 27 4.53 -12.25 34.54
C GLN A 27 5.29 -12.28 35.87
N HIS A 28 6.60 -12.08 35.81
CA HIS A 28 7.37 -11.51 36.90
C HIS A 28 8.10 -10.26 36.42
N GLU A 29 7.69 -9.14 37.00
CA GLU A 29 8.19 -7.80 36.80
C GLU A 29 9.56 -7.67 37.51
N THR A 30 10.63 -7.44 36.74
CA THR A 30 11.88 -6.88 37.30
C THR A 30 12.48 -5.88 36.33
N THR A 31 12.62 -4.67 36.83
CA THR A 31 13.39 -3.54 36.33
C THR A 31 14.87 -3.89 36.22
N ASP A 32 15.47 -3.83 35.03
CA ASP A 32 16.78 -3.20 34.85
C ASP A 32 17.11 -2.99 33.36
N GLY A 33 17.87 -1.94 33.07
CA GLY A 33 18.24 -1.54 31.72
C GLY A 33 19.22 -2.52 31.07
N HIS A 34 18.85 -3.06 29.91
CA HIS A 34 19.77 -3.77 29.03
C HIS A 34 19.42 -3.47 27.57
N GLU A 35 20.48 -3.27 26.79
CA GLU A 35 20.51 -3.06 25.35
C GLU A 35 19.74 -4.17 24.61
N ASP A 36 18.96 -3.79 23.59
CA ASP A 36 18.19 -4.71 22.74
C ASP A 36 19.15 -5.60 21.91
N HIS A 37 19.62 -6.68 22.50
CA HIS A 37 20.23 -7.79 21.76
C HIS A 37 19.12 -8.55 21.00
N PHE A 38 19.24 -8.62 19.67
CA PHE A 38 18.36 -9.41 18.81
C PHE A 38 18.43 -10.91 19.17
N PRO A 39 17.33 -11.68 19.03
CA PRO A 39 17.19 -13.04 19.54
C PRO A 39 17.88 -14.12 18.69
N GLU A 40 19.15 -13.94 18.33
CA GLU A 40 19.98 -15.05 17.81
C GLU A 40 20.49 -15.96 18.95
N GLU A 41 20.56 -15.46 20.18
CA GLU A 41 21.06 -16.21 21.35
C GLU A 41 20.12 -17.34 21.83
N LEU A 42 18.88 -17.39 21.35
CA LEU A 42 17.86 -18.35 21.83
C LEU A 42 17.61 -19.55 20.88
N GLY A 43 18.23 -19.58 19.70
CA GLY A 43 18.04 -20.69 18.73
C GLY A 43 16.60 -20.85 18.21
N VAL A 44 15.78 -19.80 18.32
CA VAL A 44 14.37 -19.82 17.88
C VAL A 44 14.30 -19.52 16.39
N PRO A 45 13.59 -20.32 15.58
CA PRO A 45 13.44 -20.04 14.15
C PRO A 45 12.67 -18.74 13.91
N SER A 46 13.27 -17.81 13.14
CA SER A 46 12.64 -16.56 12.73
C SER A 46 11.82 -16.75 11.44
N TYR A 47 10.61 -16.20 11.43
CA TYR A 47 9.77 -16.10 10.24
C TYR A 47 9.46 -14.63 9.97
N VAL A 48 9.30 -14.28 8.70
CA VAL A 48 8.92 -12.92 8.27
C VAL A 48 7.46 -12.93 7.83
N TYR A 49 6.65 -12.03 8.38
CA TYR A 49 5.34 -11.72 7.82
C TYR A 49 5.46 -10.52 6.88
N PHE A 50 5.44 -10.77 5.57
CA PHE A 50 5.60 -9.74 4.55
C PHE A 50 4.24 -9.14 4.19
N THR A 51 4.11 -7.82 4.41
CA THR A 51 2.85 -7.08 4.33
C THR A 51 2.54 -6.51 2.94
N SER A 52 3.11 -7.10 1.88
CA SER A 52 2.91 -6.67 0.49
C SER A 52 2.79 -7.90 -0.43
N SER A 53 2.64 -7.69 -1.74
CA SER A 53 2.45 -8.77 -2.72
C SER A 53 3.66 -9.69 -2.85
N ALA A 54 3.47 -10.93 -3.30
CA ALA A 54 4.58 -11.83 -3.63
C ALA A 54 5.42 -11.26 -4.79
N MET A 55 4.78 -10.58 -5.74
CA MET A 55 5.45 -9.81 -6.79
C MET A 55 6.41 -8.77 -6.21
N SER A 56 5.94 -7.93 -5.29
CA SER A 56 6.80 -6.95 -4.59
C SER A 56 7.96 -7.60 -3.84
N LEU A 57 7.75 -8.77 -3.22
CA LEU A 57 8.83 -9.53 -2.56
C LEU A 57 9.91 -9.97 -3.56
N GLN A 58 9.48 -10.54 -4.70
CA GLN A 58 10.37 -10.96 -5.77
C GLN A 58 11.13 -9.78 -6.39
N LEU A 59 10.48 -8.64 -6.58
CA LEU A 59 11.13 -7.41 -7.03
C LEU A 59 12.21 -6.97 -6.02
N PHE A 60 11.95 -7.04 -4.72
CA PHE A 60 12.93 -6.66 -3.70
C PHE A 60 14.15 -7.58 -3.70
N PHE A 61 13.95 -8.89 -3.81
CA PHE A 61 15.06 -9.84 -3.93
C PHE A 61 15.87 -9.61 -5.21
N HIS A 62 15.21 -9.35 -6.33
CA HIS A 62 15.85 -9.04 -7.60
C HIS A 62 16.69 -7.76 -7.52
N LEU A 63 16.13 -6.67 -6.99
CA LEU A 63 16.85 -5.41 -6.82
C LEU A 63 18.03 -5.55 -5.84
N GLN A 64 17.87 -6.32 -4.76
CA GLN A 64 18.99 -6.58 -3.86
C GLN A 64 20.11 -7.37 -4.56
N THR A 65 19.79 -8.37 -5.38
CA THR A 65 20.78 -9.09 -6.22
C THR A 65 21.45 -8.16 -7.23
N LEU A 66 20.70 -7.28 -7.90
CA LEU A 66 21.27 -6.30 -8.82
C LEU A 66 22.25 -5.34 -8.15
N LYS A 67 21.99 -4.93 -6.92
CA LYS A 67 22.88 -4.06 -6.15
C LYS A 67 24.13 -4.81 -5.69
N ASP A 68 23.96 -6.01 -5.17
CA ASP A 68 25.04 -6.80 -4.56
C ASP A 68 26.00 -7.40 -5.60
N ASP A 69 25.48 -7.96 -6.69
CA ASP A 69 26.27 -8.75 -7.65
C ASP A 69 26.76 -7.91 -8.84
N HIS A 70 26.05 -6.84 -9.20
CA HIS A 70 26.35 -6.02 -10.38
C HIS A 70 26.82 -4.61 -10.07
N ASN A 71 26.92 -4.25 -8.78
CA ASN A 71 27.39 -2.95 -8.28
C ASN A 71 26.70 -1.76 -8.97
N HIS A 72 25.41 -1.91 -9.28
CA HIS A 72 24.61 -0.85 -9.88
C HIS A 72 24.33 0.25 -8.87
N ASP A 73 24.61 1.49 -9.26
CA ASP A 73 24.15 2.67 -8.53
C ASP A 73 22.69 2.95 -8.91
N PHE A 74 21.75 2.58 -8.05
CA PHE A 74 20.33 2.81 -8.27
C PHE A 74 19.97 4.29 -8.31
N VAL A 75 20.79 5.18 -7.76
CA VAL A 75 20.57 6.63 -7.85
C VAL A 75 20.52 7.08 -9.32
N GLU A 76 21.31 6.47 -10.20
CA GLU A 76 21.29 6.75 -11.65
C GLU A 76 20.00 6.31 -12.33
N PHE A 77 19.28 5.35 -11.75
CA PHE A 77 18.02 4.86 -12.29
C PHE A 77 16.81 5.65 -11.77
N LYS A 78 17.03 6.56 -10.81
CA LYS A 78 15.96 7.42 -10.31
C LYS A 78 15.47 8.33 -11.44
N ASP A 79 14.20 8.19 -11.80
CA ASP A 79 13.52 8.96 -12.84
C ASP A 79 14.05 8.74 -14.27
N SER A 80 14.81 7.65 -14.48
CA SER A 80 15.22 7.19 -15.80
C SER A 80 14.16 6.27 -16.42
N ASP A 81 14.33 5.97 -17.71
CA ASP A 81 13.53 4.97 -18.44
C ASP A 81 14.11 3.54 -18.31
N PHE A 82 14.96 3.30 -17.31
CA PHE A 82 15.51 1.97 -17.05
C PHE A 82 14.38 0.99 -16.70
N GLU A 83 14.45 -0.21 -17.25
CA GLU A 83 13.55 -1.31 -16.95
C GLU A 83 14.36 -2.58 -16.68
N THR A 84 13.86 -3.42 -15.78
CA THR A 84 14.50 -4.69 -15.46
C THR A 84 13.53 -5.84 -15.60
N THR A 85 14.02 -6.97 -16.12
CA THR A 85 13.23 -8.20 -16.19
C THR A 85 13.36 -8.92 -14.86
N VAL A 86 12.23 -9.13 -14.20
CA VAL A 86 12.16 -9.77 -12.88
C VAL A 86 11.62 -11.20 -13.05
N PRO A 87 12.25 -12.22 -12.46
CA PRO A 87 11.70 -13.58 -12.48
C PRO A 87 10.25 -13.63 -12.01
N GLY A 88 9.38 -14.34 -12.73
CA GLY A 88 7.94 -14.43 -12.39
C GLY A 88 7.08 -13.25 -12.86
N TYR A 89 7.67 -12.18 -13.41
CA TYR A 89 6.94 -11.10 -14.09
C TYR A 89 6.81 -11.37 -15.58
N ILE A 90 5.70 -10.94 -16.18
CA ILE A 90 5.44 -11.00 -17.61
C ILE A 90 6.09 -9.80 -18.31
N ASN A 91 5.95 -8.60 -17.74
CA ASN A 91 6.48 -7.38 -18.33
C ASN A 91 7.74 -6.89 -17.60
N PRO A 92 8.65 -6.19 -18.29
CA PRO A 92 9.74 -5.47 -17.64
C PRO A 92 9.22 -4.45 -16.62
N VAL A 93 9.88 -4.38 -15.47
CA VAL A 93 9.52 -3.47 -14.38
C VAL A 93 10.33 -2.17 -14.49
N PRO A 94 9.69 -1.02 -14.73
CA PRO A 94 10.40 0.24 -14.89
C PRO A 94 10.86 0.83 -13.55
N ALA A 95 12.02 1.46 -13.52
CA ALA A 95 12.59 2.08 -12.31
C ALA A 95 11.68 3.13 -11.67
N ARG A 96 10.82 3.78 -12.47
CA ARG A 96 9.84 4.75 -11.98
C ARG A 96 8.80 4.18 -11.00
N VAL A 97 8.57 2.86 -11.01
CA VAL A 97 7.61 2.21 -10.07
C VAL A 97 8.27 1.58 -8.85
N TRP A 98 9.60 1.58 -8.77
CA TRP A 98 10.30 1.08 -7.60
C TRP A 98 10.05 1.97 -6.38
N SER A 99 10.05 1.36 -5.19
CA SER A 99 9.90 2.07 -3.92
C SER A 99 11.02 3.11 -3.75
N VAL A 100 10.69 4.28 -3.20
CA VAL A 100 11.67 5.36 -2.95
C VAL A 100 12.85 4.86 -2.09
N ALA A 101 12.57 3.99 -1.12
CA ALA A 101 13.58 3.36 -0.26
C ALA A 101 14.66 2.55 -1.01
N VAL A 102 14.42 2.17 -2.28
CA VAL A 102 15.43 1.51 -3.13
C VAL A 102 16.53 2.49 -3.55
N PHE A 103 16.18 3.77 -3.72
CA PHE A 103 17.07 4.82 -4.20
C PHE A 103 17.79 5.56 -3.08
N GLU A 104 17.45 5.29 -1.83
CA GLU A 104 18.13 5.86 -0.68
C GLU A 104 19.40 5.04 -0.43
N GLU A 105 20.55 5.72 -0.33
CA GLU A 105 21.86 5.08 -0.10
C GLU A 105 21.96 4.41 1.28
N ASP A 106 20.94 4.56 2.13
CA ASP A 106 20.98 4.02 3.48
C ASP A 106 20.93 2.49 3.48
N ILE A 107 21.66 1.91 4.42
CA ILE A 107 21.86 0.47 4.63
C ILE A 107 20.52 -0.22 4.93
N GLY A 108 19.47 0.54 5.27
CA GLY A 108 18.14 0.08 5.66
C GLY A 108 17.48 -0.88 4.67
N PHE A 109 17.33 -0.51 3.39
CA PHE A 109 16.62 -1.38 2.43
C PHE A 109 17.39 -2.68 2.16
N SER A 110 18.64 -2.58 1.71
CA SER A 110 19.45 -3.76 1.37
C SER A 110 19.69 -4.66 2.57
N GLY A 111 19.96 -4.08 3.75
CA GLY A 111 20.12 -4.81 5.00
C GLY A 111 18.85 -5.55 5.42
N LEU A 112 17.68 -4.91 5.29
CA LEU A 112 16.39 -5.55 5.58
C LEU A 112 16.11 -6.73 4.64
N ILE A 113 16.34 -6.58 3.34
CA ILE A 113 16.10 -7.66 2.37
C ILE A 113 17.09 -8.83 2.57
N ARG A 114 18.35 -8.56 2.96
CA ARG A 114 19.30 -9.61 3.34
C ARG A 114 18.81 -10.40 4.56
N LYS A 115 18.30 -9.72 5.60
CA LYS A 115 17.68 -10.37 6.76
C LYS A 115 16.47 -11.23 6.38
N PHE A 116 15.70 -10.86 5.36
CA PHE A 116 14.61 -11.71 4.87
C PHE A 116 15.12 -13.03 4.29
N ARG A 117 16.29 -13.05 3.64
CA ARG A 117 16.90 -14.29 3.12
C ARG A 117 17.40 -15.23 4.22
N GLU A 118 17.71 -14.69 5.39
CA GLU A 118 18.18 -15.45 6.55
C GLU A 118 17.02 -16.10 7.35
N ALA A 119 15.77 -15.68 7.09
CA ALA A 119 14.61 -16.22 7.76
C ALA A 119 14.36 -17.69 7.41
N LYS A 120 13.74 -18.45 8.32
CA LYS A 120 13.33 -19.84 8.06
C LYS A 120 12.18 -19.95 7.05
N GLY A 121 11.44 -18.86 6.86
CA GLY A 121 10.36 -18.77 5.91
C GLY A 121 9.70 -17.40 5.90
N ILE A 122 9.04 -17.08 4.80
CA ILE A 122 8.37 -15.80 4.58
C ILE A 122 6.89 -16.08 4.34
N MET A 123 6.04 -15.59 5.22
CA MET A 123 4.59 -15.62 5.04
C MET A 123 4.16 -14.37 4.29
N VAL A 124 3.37 -14.55 3.25
CA VAL A 124 2.85 -13.46 2.42
C VAL A 124 1.34 -13.51 2.46
N ASN A 125 0.70 -12.38 2.76
CA ASN A 125 -0.76 -12.29 2.71
C ASN A 125 -1.23 -12.23 1.25
N THR A 126 -1.23 -13.37 0.57
CA THR A 126 -1.66 -13.55 -0.82
C THR A 126 -2.10 -15.00 -1.02
N PHE A 127 -2.61 -15.34 -2.20
CA PHE A 127 -3.06 -16.70 -2.54
C PHE A 127 -2.59 -17.12 -3.94
N LEU A 128 -2.52 -18.43 -4.16
CA LEU A 128 -1.86 -19.02 -5.32
C LEU A 128 -2.50 -18.62 -6.64
N GLU A 129 -3.83 -18.54 -6.69
CA GLU A 129 -4.58 -18.18 -7.89
C GLU A 129 -4.37 -16.71 -8.30
N PHE A 130 -3.93 -15.85 -7.37
CA PHE A 130 -3.69 -14.44 -7.66
C PHE A 130 -2.28 -14.17 -8.17
N GLU A 131 -1.27 -14.85 -7.59
CA GLU A 131 0.15 -14.57 -7.85
C GLU A 131 0.93 -15.84 -8.24
N HIS A 132 0.32 -16.74 -9.02
CA HIS A 132 0.85 -18.08 -9.30
C HIS A 132 2.30 -18.11 -9.81
N GLU A 133 2.58 -17.39 -10.90
CA GLU A 133 3.88 -17.45 -11.58
C GLU A 133 5.01 -16.91 -10.71
N VAL A 134 4.77 -15.85 -9.95
CA VAL A 134 5.79 -15.28 -9.06
C VAL A 134 6.01 -16.13 -7.81
N ILE A 135 4.95 -16.72 -7.23
CA ILE A 135 5.09 -17.64 -6.10
C ILE A 135 5.92 -18.85 -6.53
N LYS A 136 5.64 -19.40 -7.72
CA LYS A 136 6.42 -20.49 -8.30
C LYS A 136 7.87 -20.09 -8.54
N SER A 137 8.12 -18.87 -9.06
CA SER A 137 9.48 -18.34 -9.25
C SER A 137 10.24 -18.26 -7.92
N LEU A 138 9.63 -17.67 -6.89
CA LEU A 138 10.19 -17.57 -5.54
C LEU A 138 10.55 -18.94 -4.95
N CYS A 139 9.65 -19.92 -5.09
CA CYS A 139 9.87 -21.27 -4.57
C CYS A 139 10.98 -22.06 -5.28
N ASN A 140 11.34 -21.68 -6.52
CA ASN A 140 12.37 -22.37 -7.30
C ASN A 140 13.78 -21.79 -7.09
N ASP A 141 13.90 -20.64 -6.43
CA ASP A 141 15.20 -20.03 -6.12
C ASP A 141 15.71 -20.54 -4.77
N GLU A 142 16.77 -21.36 -4.80
CA GLU A 142 17.39 -21.94 -3.60
C GLU A 142 17.99 -20.89 -2.64
N LYS A 143 18.21 -19.65 -3.11
CA LYS A 143 18.70 -18.53 -2.29
C LYS A 143 17.57 -17.79 -1.57
N ILE A 144 16.32 -18.17 -1.81
CA ILE A 144 15.13 -17.58 -1.19
C ILE A 144 14.55 -18.61 -0.21
N PRO A 145 14.27 -18.22 1.05
CA PRO A 145 13.66 -19.14 2.00
C PRO A 145 12.23 -19.49 1.58
N PRO A 146 11.66 -20.59 2.09
CA PRO A 146 10.31 -21.01 1.76
C PRO A 146 9.27 -19.88 1.89
N VAL A 147 8.53 -19.61 0.82
CA VAL A 147 7.48 -18.60 0.78
C VAL A 147 6.11 -19.27 0.95
N TYR A 148 5.34 -18.79 1.93
CA TYR A 148 4.03 -19.32 2.29
C TYR A 148 2.93 -18.29 1.96
N PRO A 149 2.17 -18.47 0.88
CA PRO A 149 0.96 -17.69 0.65
C PRO A 149 -0.11 -18.11 1.66
N ILE A 150 -0.49 -17.21 2.56
CA ILE A 150 -1.42 -17.49 3.68
C ILE A 150 -2.70 -16.64 3.65
N GLY A 151 -2.96 -15.97 2.52
CA GLY A 151 -4.05 -15.02 2.36
C GLY A 151 -5.28 -15.57 1.63
N PRO A 152 -6.29 -14.70 1.39
CA PRO A 152 -6.35 -13.33 1.89
C PRO A 152 -6.79 -13.29 3.36
N ILE A 153 -5.94 -12.74 4.22
CA ILE A 153 -6.26 -12.35 5.60
C ILE A 153 -6.78 -10.92 5.54
N LEU A 154 -8.07 -10.75 5.85
CA LEU A 154 -8.78 -9.48 5.81
C LEU A 154 -9.08 -9.00 7.23
N GLN A 155 -9.08 -7.68 7.45
CA GLN A 155 -9.50 -7.12 8.73
C GLN A 155 -11.01 -6.94 8.74
N ASP A 156 -11.69 -7.52 9.73
CA ASP A 156 -13.07 -7.18 10.01
C ASP A 156 -13.12 -5.82 10.73
N GLY A 157 -13.94 -4.90 10.22
CA GLY A 157 -14.01 -3.50 10.65
C GLY A 157 -14.60 -3.25 12.04
N GLN A 158 -14.60 -4.26 12.91
CA GLN A 158 -15.16 -4.25 14.27
C GLN A 158 -14.14 -3.91 15.37
N GLN A 159 -12.99 -3.33 15.03
CA GLN A 159 -12.05 -2.89 16.08
C GLN A 159 -12.60 -1.65 16.80
N HIS A 160 -13.02 -1.87 18.04
CA HIS A 160 -13.19 -0.84 19.06
C HIS A 160 -11.93 0.03 19.11
N THR A 161 -12.13 1.35 19.09
CA THR A 161 -11.09 2.35 19.25
C THR A 161 -10.51 2.29 20.66
N ASP A 162 -9.54 1.39 20.91
CA ASP A 162 -8.64 1.54 22.04
C ASP A 162 -7.57 2.59 21.67
N GLN A 163 -7.76 3.79 22.21
CA GLN A 163 -7.06 5.03 21.87
C GLN A 163 -5.57 5.10 22.27
N ASN A 164 -4.87 4.02 22.61
CA ASN A 164 -3.67 4.13 23.44
C ASN A 164 -2.36 3.44 23.00
N GLU A 165 -2.12 3.19 21.71
CA GLU A 165 -0.76 2.87 21.25
C GLU A 165 -0.31 3.72 20.06
N LYS A 166 0.20 4.92 20.35
CA LYS A 166 1.04 5.68 19.41
C LYS A 166 2.43 5.04 19.36
N LYS A 167 2.66 4.16 18.38
CA LYS A 167 4.02 3.80 17.98
C LYS A 167 4.49 4.74 16.88
N HIS A 168 5.60 5.40 17.17
CA HIS A 168 6.33 6.26 16.24
C HIS A 168 7.04 5.40 15.20
N GLU A 169 6.43 5.24 14.03
CA GLU A 169 7.09 4.78 12.81
C GLU A 169 6.89 5.86 11.74
N GLU A 170 7.90 6.04 10.89
CA GLU A 170 8.08 7.15 9.96
C GLU A 170 6.81 7.55 9.20
N ILE A 171 6.38 8.81 9.40
CA ILE A 171 5.09 9.32 8.96
C ILE A 171 5.10 9.56 7.44
N ILE A 172 4.49 8.64 6.70
CA ILE A 172 4.10 8.90 5.31
C ILE A 172 2.64 9.39 5.33
N ASN A 173 2.41 10.61 4.81
CA ASN A 173 1.10 11.23 4.60
C ASN A 173 0.28 10.51 3.49
N THR A 174 0.22 9.19 3.52
CA THR A 174 -0.51 8.40 2.54
C THR A 174 -1.98 8.39 2.92
N GLY A 175 -2.75 9.23 2.26
CA GLY A 175 -4.21 9.22 2.37
C GLY A 175 -4.87 10.59 2.31
N CYS A 176 -4.12 11.66 2.48
CA CYS A 176 -4.64 13.02 2.36
C CYS A 176 -4.23 13.65 1.02
N PHE A 177 -5.21 14.18 0.30
CA PHE A 177 -4.98 14.99 -0.88
C PHE A 177 -4.69 16.44 -0.48
N GLY A 178 -3.73 17.08 -1.15
CA GLY A 178 -3.54 18.53 -1.02
C GLY A 178 -4.75 19.30 -1.54
N GLU A 179 -4.92 20.54 -1.09
CA GLU A 179 -6.10 21.37 -1.41
C GLU A 179 -6.40 21.48 -2.91
N ASN A 180 -5.36 21.63 -3.74
CA ASN A 180 -5.54 21.71 -5.19
C ASN A 180 -6.08 20.39 -5.76
N GLN A 181 -5.56 19.25 -5.28
CA GLN A 181 -6.02 17.93 -5.72
C GLN A 181 -7.46 17.65 -5.26
N VAL A 182 -7.82 18.09 -4.05
CA VAL A 182 -9.20 18.03 -3.54
C VAL A 182 -10.15 18.83 -4.44
N LYS A 183 -9.76 20.03 -4.89
CA LYS A 183 -10.56 20.85 -5.81
C LYS A 183 -10.81 20.14 -7.14
N GLU A 184 -9.78 19.55 -7.74
CA GLU A 184 -9.93 18.80 -9.00
C GLU A 184 -10.82 17.56 -8.83
N ILE A 185 -10.69 16.83 -7.73
CA ILE A 185 -11.57 15.69 -7.40
C ILE A 185 -13.03 16.16 -7.30
N VAL A 186 -13.27 17.27 -6.60
CA VAL A 186 -14.61 17.87 -6.48
C VAL A 186 -15.20 18.19 -7.85
N VAL A 187 -14.44 18.86 -8.72
CA VAL A 187 -14.88 19.19 -10.08
C VAL A 187 -15.21 17.92 -10.88
N ALA A 188 -14.35 16.90 -10.82
CA ALA A 188 -14.56 15.62 -11.50
C ALA A 188 -15.81 14.88 -11.01
N LEU A 189 -16.05 14.85 -9.68
CA LEU A 189 -17.24 14.22 -9.09
C LEU A 189 -18.53 14.94 -9.51
N GLU A 190 -18.55 16.28 -9.53
CA GLU A 190 -19.71 17.05 -9.97
C GLU A 190 -20.01 16.87 -11.46
N GLN A 191 -18.97 16.90 -12.30
CA GLN A 191 -19.12 16.78 -13.75
C GLN A 191 -19.48 15.37 -14.19
N SER A 192 -18.92 14.34 -13.56
CA SER A 192 -19.20 12.95 -13.92
C SER A 192 -20.64 12.54 -13.62
N ARG A 193 -21.29 13.17 -12.63
CA ARG A 193 -22.63 12.79 -12.13
C ARG A 193 -22.73 11.32 -11.72
N THR A 194 -21.58 10.67 -11.53
CA THR A 194 -21.49 9.29 -11.06
C THR A 194 -21.80 9.26 -9.58
N ARG A 195 -22.54 8.26 -9.14
CA ARG A 195 -22.80 8.09 -7.72
C ARG A 195 -21.51 7.75 -6.99
N PHE A 196 -21.26 8.39 -5.86
CA PHE A 196 -20.00 8.20 -5.14
C PHE A 196 -20.16 8.17 -3.63
N LEU A 197 -19.24 7.45 -2.98
CA LEU A 197 -18.94 7.55 -1.56
C LEU A 197 -17.47 7.92 -1.40
N TRP A 198 -17.20 9.05 -0.75
CA TRP A 198 -15.84 9.51 -0.52
C TRP A 198 -15.54 9.59 0.97
N SER A 199 -14.61 8.74 1.44
CA SER A 199 -13.96 8.89 2.73
C SER A 199 -12.84 9.93 2.59
N LEU A 200 -13.08 11.13 3.10
CA LEU A 200 -12.13 12.24 3.10
C LEU A 200 -11.39 12.26 4.44
N ARG A 201 -10.06 12.33 4.38
CA ARG A 201 -9.21 12.47 5.56
C ARG A 201 -8.77 13.91 5.73
N LYS A 202 -8.62 14.34 6.99
CA LYS A 202 -8.10 15.67 7.30
C LYS A 202 -6.58 15.63 7.20
N PRO A 203 -5.93 16.51 6.42
CA PRO A 203 -4.48 16.61 6.42
C PRO A 203 -3.98 16.98 7.83
N PRO A 204 -2.84 16.44 8.28
CA PRO A 204 -2.27 16.81 9.56
C PRO A 204 -1.94 18.31 9.61
N PRO A 205 -1.97 18.95 10.78
CA PRO A 205 -1.55 20.34 10.93
C PRO A 205 -0.12 20.53 10.40
N LYS A 206 0.15 21.61 9.65
CA LYS A 206 1.47 21.89 9.05
C LYS A 206 2.63 21.95 10.05
N GLU A 207 2.32 22.07 11.34
CA GLU A 207 3.26 22.27 12.44
C GLU A 207 3.39 21.03 13.36
N LYS A 208 2.64 19.95 13.10
CA LYS A 208 2.65 18.75 13.96
C LYS A 208 2.86 17.46 13.15
N VAL A 209 3.72 16.60 13.71
CA VAL A 209 4.06 15.27 13.20
C VAL A 209 2.99 14.29 13.72
N GLU A 210 1.80 14.33 13.12
CA GLU A 210 0.64 13.50 13.48
C GLU A 210 0.07 12.77 12.26
N PHE A 211 -0.61 11.65 12.49
CA PHE A 211 -1.34 10.92 11.45
C PHE A 211 -2.50 11.75 10.89
N ALA A 212 -2.89 11.46 9.64
CA ALA A 212 -4.11 11.98 9.04
C ALA A 212 -5.33 11.62 9.91
N GLY A 213 -5.99 12.65 10.45
CA GLY A 213 -7.14 12.48 11.32
C GLY A 213 -8.43 12.19 10.54
N GLU A 214 -9.45 11.77 11.27
CA GLU A 214 -10.81 11.72 10.73
C GLU A 214 -11.29 13.13 10.37
N CYS A 215 -11.95 13.25 9.22
CA CYS A 215 -12.61 14.50 8.85
C CYS A 215 -14.00 14.53 9.49
N GLU A 216 -14.09 15.09 10.70
CA GLU A 216 -15.36 15.25 11.42
C GLU A 216 -16.33 16.18 10.69
N ASN A 217 -15.81 17.21 10.00
CA ASN A 217 -16.60 18.16 9.23
C ASN A 217 -16.06 18.34 7.80
N PRO A 218 -16.48 17.51 6.83
CA PRO A 218 -16.06 17.62 5.43
C PRO A 218 -16.36 19.00 4.81
N GLY A 219 -17.39 19.70 5.31
CA GLY A 219 -17.78 21.03 4.82
C GLY A 219 -16.71 22.12 5.03
N GLU A 220 -15.76 21.93 5.95
CA GLU A 220 -14.67 22.88 6.20
C GLU A 220 -13.54 22.76 5.17
N VAL A 221 -13.35 21.57 4.59
CA VAL A 221 -12.26 21.27 3.66
C VAL A 221 -12.73 21.37 2.20
N LEU A 222 -14.03 21.23 1.97
CA LEU A 222 -14.63 21.19 0.64
C LEU A 222 -15.09 22.57 0.15
N PRO A 223 -15.11 22.81 -1.17
CA PRO A 223 -15.63 24.05 -1.73
C PRO A 223 -17.10 24.28 -1.31
N LYS A 224 -17.42 25.54 -0.99
CA LYS A 224 -18.76 25.95 -0.55
C LYS A 224 -19.84 25.47 -1.54
N GLY A 225 -20.89 24.85 -1.01
CA GLY A 225 -22.01 24.36 -1.80
C GLY A 225 -21.83 22.96 -2.40
N PHE A 226 -20.66 22.33 -2.27
CA PHE A 226 -20.40 21.02 -2.90
C PHE A 226 -21.29 19.90 -2.36
N LEU A 227 -21.46 19.85 -1.03
CA LEU A 227 -22.30 18.82 -0.39
C LEU A 227 -23.77 19.00 -0.79
N GLU A 228 -24.24 20.24 -0.89
CA GLU A 228 -25.59 20.57 -1.33
C GLU A 228 -25.82 20.21 -2.80
N ARG A 229 -24.83 20.50 -3.67
CA ARG A 229 -24.90 20.18 -5.11
C ARG A 229 -24.86 18.67 -5.39
N THR A 230 -24.32 17.87 -4.47
CA THR A 230 -24.13 16.42 -4.65
C THR A 230 -25.10 15.55 -3.84
N VAL A 231 -25.95 16.12 -2.98
CA VAL A 231 -26.83 15.38 -2.05
C VAL A 231 -27.65 14.24 -2.66
N GLY A 232 -28.04 14.33 -3.95
CA GLY A 232 -28.83 13.31 -4.63
C GLY A 232 -28.04 12.12 -5.19
N PHE A 233 -26.71 12.19 -5.23
CA PHE A 233 -25.87 11.15 -5.84
C PHE A 233 -24.51 10.93 -5.17
N GLY A 234 -24.09 11.81 -4.27
CA GLY A 234 -22.79 11.75 -3.61
C GLY A 234 -22.91 11.79 -2.09
N LYS A 235 -22.00 11.09 -1.42
CA LYS A 235 -21.84 11.18 0.04
C LYS A 235 -20.36 11.32 0.38
N VAL A 236 -20.04 12.26 1.27
CA VAL A 236 -18.70 12.43 1.83
C VAL A 236 -18.75 12.11 3.32
N ILE A 237 -17.81 11.30 3.80
CA ILE A 237 -17.69 10.87 5.19
C ILE A 237 -16.22 10.96 5.63
N GLY A 238 -15.96 10.97 6.94
CA GLY A 238 -14.59 10.92 7.47
C GLY A 238 -13.99 9.52 7.33
N TRP A 239 -14.44 8.59 8.15
CA TRP A 239 -14.05 7.17 8.11
C TRP A 239 -15.15 6.29 7.51
N ALA A 240 -14.75 5.20 6.84
CA ALA A 240 -15.66 4.21 6.26
C ALA A 240 -15.21 2.79 6.62
N PRO A 241 -16.12 1.86 6.97
CA PRO A 241 -15.79 0.45 7.12
C PRO A 241 -15.54 -0.17 5.74
N GLN A 242 -14.31 -0.05 5.23
CA GLN A 242 -13.95 -0.29 3.83
C GLN A 242 -14.42 -1.65 3.31
N LEU A 243 -14.11 -2.74 4.02
CA LEU A 243 -14.55 -4.08 3.62
C LEU A 243 -16.07 -4.19 3.52
N ALA A 244 -16.82 -3.63 4.47
CA ALA A 244 -18.29 -3.63 4.42
C ALA A 244 -18.85 -2.77 3.28
N VAL A 245 -18.19 -1.66 2.96
CA VAL A 245 -18.52 -0.83 1.80
C VAL A 245 -18.25 -1.59 0.50
N LEU A 246 -17.08 -2.20 0.34
CA LEU A 246 -16.69 -2.94 -0.86
C LEU A 246 -17.58 -4.17 -1.08
N ALA A 247 -17.99 -4.85 -0.01
CA ALA A 247 -18.90 -5.99 -0.07
C ALA A 247 -20.36 -5.59 -0.42
N HIS A 248 -20.70 -4.29 -0.41
CA HIS A 248 -22.06 -3.86 -0.68
C HIS A 248 -22.38 -3.92 -2.18
N PRO A 249 -23.47 -4.59 -2.62
CA PRO A 249 -23.77 -4.80 -4.06
C PRO A 249 -23.95 -3.54 -4.90
N ALA A 250 -24.21 -2.40 -4.25
CA ALA A 250 -24.28 -1.11 -4.95
C ALA A 250 -22.91 -0.61 -5.40
N ILE A 251 -21.79 -1.09 -4.84
CA ILE A 251 -20.46 -0.63 -5.22
C ILE A 251 -20.02 -1.33 -6.50
N GLY A 252 -19.63 -0.53 -7.50
CA GLY A 252 -19.21 -1.03 -8.81
C GLY A 252 -17.77 -0.71 -9.15
N GLY A 253 -17.10 0.14 -8.36
CA GLY A 253 -15.69 0.46 -8.56
C GLY A 253 -15.07 1.13 -7.35
N PHE A 254 -13.76 0.94 -7.20
CA PHE A 254 -12.97 1.44 -6.09
C PHE A 254 -11.77 2.24 -6.61
N VAL A 255 -11.76 3.55 -6.34
CA VAL A 255 -10.57 4.37 -6.56
C VAL A 255 -9.67 4.22 -5.35
N SER A 256 -8.51 3.61 -5.57
CA SER A 256 -7.63 3.17 -4.50
C SER A 256 -6.21 3.66 -4.68
N HIS A 257 -5.58 3.99 -3.56
CA HIS A 257 -4.14 4.22 -3.50
C HIS A 257 -3.31 2.95 -3.66
N CYS A 258 -3.93 1.79 -3.88
CA CYS A 258 -3.23 0.52 -4.15
C CYS A 258 -2.36 0.02 -2.98
N GLY A 259 -2.77 0.30 -1.74
CA GLY A 259 -2.25 -0.43 -0.58
C GLY A 259 -2.66 -1.90 -0.66
N TRP A 260 -1.77 -2.82 -0.27
CA TRP A 260 -1.98 -4.25 -0.50
C TRP A 260 -3.23 -4.79 0.19
N ASN A 261 -3.52 -4.38 1.42
CA ASN A 261 -4.75 -4.77 2.11
C ASN A 261 -6.01 -4.29 1.35
N SER A 262 -6.01 -3.05 0.88
CA SER A 262 -7.11 -2.52 0.05
C SER A 262 -7.30 -3.28 -1.26
N ILE A 263 -6.21 -3.77 -1.86
CA ILE A 263 -6.26 -4.63 -3.05
C ILE A 263 -6.93 -5.95 -2.70
N LEU A 264 -6.49 -6.62 -1.64
CA LEU A 264 -7.06 -7.91 -1.22
C LEU A 264 -8.56 -7.78 -0.87
N GLU A 265 -8.96 -6.73 -0.16
CA GLU A 265 -10.39 -6.48 0.15
C GLU A 265 -11.23 -6.27 -1.12
N SER A 266 -10.68 -5.56 -2.11
CA SER A 266 -11.36 -5.30 -3.39
C SER A 266 -11.47 -6.55 -4.24
N VAL A 267 -10.38 -7.35 -4.32
CA VAL A 267 -10.35 -8.63 -5.03
C VAL A 267 -11.33 -9.60 -4.38
N TRP A 268 -11.32 -9.71 -3.05
CA TRP A 268 -12.26 -10.54 -2.29
C TRP A 268 -13.73 -10.13 -2.54
N SER A 269 -13.99 -8.83 -2.61
CA SER A 269 -15.35 -8.30 -2.85
C SER A 269 -15.75 -8.29 -4.33
N GLY A 270 -14.86 -8.67 -5.25
CA GLY A 270 -15.14 -8.62 -6.69
C GLY A 270 -15.30 -7.20 -7.26
N VAL A 271 -14.70 -6.19 -6.63
CA VAL A 271 -14.82 -4.78 -7.04
C VAL A 271 -13.60 -4.38 -7.89
N SER A 272 -13.84 -3.81 -9.07
CA SER A 272 -12.78 -3.30 -9.94
C SER A 272 -12.09 -2.07 -9.36
N ILE A 273 -10.77 -1.99 -9.51
CA ILE A 273 -9.96 -0.89 -8.98
C ILE A 273 -9.61 0.10 -10.10
N ALA A 274 -9.64 1.40 -9.76
CA ALA A 274 -8.98 2.45 -10.51
C ALA A 274 -7.76 2.94 -9.70
N THR A 275 -6.55 2.77 -10.26
CA THR A 275 -5.30 2.91 -9.50
C THR A 275 -4.85 4.36 -9.39
N TRP A 276 -4.70 4.84 -8.15
CA TRP A 276 -4.22 6.19 -7.83
C TRP A 276 -3.21 6.19 -6.68
N PRO A 277 -2.01 5.59 -6.88
CA PRO A 277 -0.99 5.45 -5.85
C PRO A 277 -0.51 6.82 -5.35
N LEU A 278 -0.19 6.90 -4.05
CA LEU A 278 0.17 8.12 -3.34
C LEU A 278 1.56 8.06 -2.68
N GLY A 279 2.13 6.88 -2.48
CA GLY A 279 3.54 6.73 -2.05
C GLY A 279 3.96 5.28 -1.76
N ALA A 280 5.15 5.11 -1.17
CA ALA A 280 5.69 3.82 -0.76
C ALA A 280 5.69 2.77 -1.90
N LYS A 281 5.21 1.55 -1.62
CA LYS A 281 5.15 0.42 -2.56
C LYS A 281 3.93 0.47 -3.49
N GLN A 282 3.09 1.50 -3.37
CA GLN A 282 1.80 1.56 -4.08
C GLN A 282 1.95 1.68 -5.59
N GLN A 283 3.04 2.30 -6.07
CA GLN A 283 3.31 2.37 -7.52
C GLN A 283 3.62 1.01 -8.11
N ALA A 284 4.39 0.18 -7.41
CA ALA A 284 4.67 -1.20 -7.82
C ALA A 284 3.36 -2.01 -7.84
N ASN A 285 2.56 -1.93 -6.78
CA ASN A 285 1.26 -2.60 -6.74
C ASN A 285 0.32 -2.12 -7.87
N ALA A 286 0.26 -0.81 -8.15
CA ALA A 286 -0.54 -0.29 -9.25
C ALA A 286 -0.05 -0.82 -10.61
N PHE A 287 1.27 -0.91 -10.80
CA PHE A 287 1.86 -1.51 -12.00
C PHE A 287 1.47 -2.98 -12.15
N GLU A 288 1.55 -3.77 -11.07
CA GLU A 288 1.15 -5.18 -11.05
C GLU A 288 -0.33 -5.32 -11.46
N LEU A 289 -1.23 -4.56 -10.84
CA LEU A 289 -2.67 -4.58 -11.17
C LEU A 289 -2.98 -4.22 -12.63
N VAL A 290 -2.30 -3.19 -13.16
CA VAL A 290 -2.57 -2.64 -14.50
C VAL A 290 -1.89 -3.43 -15.61
N LYS A 291 -0.63 -3.85 -15.42
CA LYS A 291 0.22 -4.41 -16.48
C LYS A 291 0.37 -5.92 -16.38
N GLU A 292 0.48 -6.45 -15.18
CA GLU A 292 0.69 -7.89 -14.96
C GLU A 292 -0.66 -8.62 -14.95
N PHE A 293 -1.61 -8.15 -14.14
CA PHE A 293 -2.92 -8.80 -14.01
C PHE A 293 -3.97 -8.31 -15.02
N ASN A 294 -3.75 -7.16 -15.67
CA ASN A 294 -4.70 -6.52 -16.60
C ASN A 294 -6.13 -6.41 -16.02
N MET A 295 -6.26 -6.14 -14.72
CA MET A 295 -7.54 -6.20 -14.01
C MET A 295 -8.10 -4.83 -13.61
N THR A 296 -7.33 -3.75 -13.81
CA THR A 296 -7.63 -2.40 -13.33
C THR A 296 -7.40 -1.33 -14.37
N VAL A 297 -8.00 -0.16 -14.17
CA VAL A 297 -7.73 1.04 -14.97
C VAL A 297 -6.78 1.99 -14.25
N GLU A 298 -5.83 2.57 -14.99
CA GLU A 298 -4.88 3.53 -14.44
C GLU A 298 -5.50 4.94 -14.38
N ILE A 299 -5.50 5.56 -13.19
CA ILE A 299 -5.68 7.02 -13.07
C ILE A 299 -4.32 7.71 -13.08
N LYS A 300 -3.37 7.17 -12.33
CA LYS A 300 -1.98 7.63 -12.27
C LYS A 300 -1.07 6.45 -11.91
N MET A 301 0.10 6.34 -12.54
CA MET A 301 1.14 5.37 -12.16
C MET A 301 2.38 6.03 -11.56
N ASP A 302 2.79 7.17 -12.12
CA ASP A 302 4.01 7.87 -11.74
C ASP A 302 3.71 9.01 -10.76
N ILE A 303 4.05 8.82 -9.48
CA ILE A 303 3.87 9.84 -8.44
C ILE A 303 4.88 10.98 -8.58
N ARG A 304 6.07 10.68 -9.09
CA ARG A 304 7.23 11.59 -9.18
C ARG A 304 7.11 12.56 -10.35
N ARG A 305 6.44 12.17 -11.43
CA ARG A 305 6.03 13.10 -12.49
C ARG A 305 4.63 13.66 -12.24
N ILE A 306 4.55 14.96 -11.99
CA ILE A 306 3.32 15.71 -12.23
C ILE A 306 3.24 15.95 -13.73
N VAL A 307 2.66 15.01 -14.47
CA VAL A 307 2.11 15.35 -15.78
C VAL A 307 0.78 16.03 -15.52
N MET A 308 0.76 17.35 -15.65
CA MET A 308 -0.46 18.13 -15.76
C MET A 308 -1.13 17.68 -17.07
N TRP A 309 -1.95 16.63 -17.00
CA TRP A 309 -2.89 16.32 -18.08
C TRP A 309 -3.96 17.40 -18.06
N LEU A 310 -3.66 18.52 -18.71
CA LEU A 310 -4.69 19.39 -19.25
C LEU A 310 -5.61 18.50 -20.07
N TRP A 311 -6.84 18.32 -19.60
CA TRP A 311 -7.95 17.88 -20.44
C TRP A 311 -8.13 18.94 -21.54
N VAL A 312 -7.29 18.88 -22.57
CA VAL A 312 -7.54 19.59 -23.82
C VAL A 312 -8.67 18.83 -24.50
N GLN A 313 -9.86 19.37 -24.31
CA GLN A 313 -11.06 19.08 -25.10
C GLN A 313 -10.65 18.95 -26.58
N ARG A 314 -10.79 17.75 -27.15
CA ARG A 314 -11.00 17.64 -28.59
C ARG A 314 -12.44 18.06 -28.86
N GLN A 315 -12.61 19.25 -29.42
CA GLN A 315 -13.76 19.53 -30.27
C GLN A 315 -13.61 18.78 -31.61
#